data_AF-A0A929TVV7-F1
#
_entry.id   AF-A0A929TVV7-F1
#
_cell.length_a   1.000
_cell.length_b   1.000
_cell.length_c   1.000
_cell.angle_alpha   90.00
_cell.angle_beta   90.00
_cell.angle_gamma   90.00
#
_symmetry.space_group_name_H-M   'P 1'
#
loop_
_entity.id
_entity.type
_entity.pdbx_description
1 polymer ?
#
loop_
_entity_poly.entity_id
_entity_poly.type
_entity_poly.pdbx_seq_one_letter_code
_entity_poly.pdbx_strand_id
1 'polypeptide(L)'
;MMNAKELKKAIEDNVKVLYRKTIDEASKEQVFYALSYAIKDTIIDEWINTHKAYDKQDAKILYYLSMEFLIGRALGNNIINLGARKEVAQVLEELGFDLTDIEDQESDPALGNGGLGRLAACFLDSLATLNYPAYGCGIRYHYGMFKQKIENGYQKEVPDDWIKNGYPFEIKRSEYSYIVKFGGNVRVENVNGKEKFVQENYGSVKAIPYDMPVLGYENGMVNSLRIWDAEAITNFSLEQFDKGDYQKALEQENLAKTLVEVLYPNDNHYAGKELRLKQQYFFISASLQRALDKFKSTHSDIHMLPEKVVFQLNDTHPTVAIPELMRLLLDEEGLNWDEAWDITSRCMAYTNHTIMSEALEKWPIDLFKSLLPR
;
A
#
# COMPACT_ATOMS: atom_id res chain seq x y z
N MET A 1 -15.55 -18.01 12.63
CA MET A 1 -16.66 -17.17 12.12
C MET A 1 -17.75 -17.09 13.18
N MET A 2 -18.37 -15.91 13.33
CA MET A 2 -19.56 -15.71 14.17
C MET A 2 -20.71 -16.62 13.73
N ASN A 3 -21.55 -17.07 14.66
CA ASN A 3 -22.80 -17.72 14.28
C ASN A 3 -23.84 -16.69 13.80
N ALA A 4 -24.93 -17.14 13.16
CA ALA A 4 -25.94 -16.25 12.58
C ALA A 4 -26.52 -15.22 13.58
N LYS A 5 -26.73 -15.62 14.84
CA LYS A 5 -27.28 -14.73 15.87
C LYS A 5 -26.27 -13.66 16.30
N GLU A 6 -25.01 -14.04 16.42
CA GLU A 6 -23.90 -13.12 16.72
C GLU A 6 -23.70 -12.13 15.57
N LEU A 7 -23.70 -12.61 14.32
CA LEU A 7 -23.56 -11.76 13.13
C LEU A 7 -24.70 -10.75 13.04
N LYS A 8 -25.95 -11.19 13.21
CA LYS A 8 -27.13 -10.31 13.19
C LYS A 8 -26.99 -9.19 14.20
N LYS A 9 -26.63 -9.54 15.44
CA LYS A 9 -26.42 -8.57 16.51
C LYS A 9 -25.26 -7.63 16.21
N ALA A 10 -24.15 -8.13 15.67
CA ALA A 10 -23.00 -7.30 15.30
C ALA A 10 -23.37 -6.27 14.22
N ILE A 11 -24.18 -6.65 13.23
CA ILE A 11 -24.69 -5.71 12.21
C ILE A 11 -25.55 -4.62 12.87
N GLU A 12 -26.52 -5.01 13.71
CA GLU A 12 -27.40 -4.06 14.43
C GLU A 12 -26.60 -3.10 15.33
N ASP A 13 -25.64 -3.64 16.10
CA ASP A 13 -24.77 -2.86 16.98
C ASP A 13 -23.88 -1.91 16.15
N ASN A 14 -23.34 -2.35 15.02
CA ASN A 14 -22.54 -1.50 14.13
C ASN A 14 -23.38 -0.37 13.49
N VAL A 15 -24.61 -0.64 13.04
CA VAL A 15 -25.52 0.41 12.55
C VAL A 15 -25.75 1.48 13.63
N LYS A 16 -25.99 1.02 14.86
CA LYS A 16 -26.18 1.91 16.01
C LYS A 16 -24.94 2.74 16.32
N VAL A 17 -23.76 2.12 16.37
CA VAL A 17 -22.50 2.80 16.73
C VAL A 17 -22.04 3.77 15.64
N LEU A 18 -22.11 3.36 14.37
CA LEU A 18 -21.61 4.15 13.25
C LEU A 18 -22.57 5.28 12.86
N TYR A 19 -23.88 5.07 12.99
CA TYR A 19 -24.89 5.98 12.42
C TYR A 19 -25.94 6.50 13.41
N ARG A 20 -25.94 6.02 14.66
CA ARG A 20 -26.97 6.36 15.66
C ARG A 20 -28.38 6.08 15.15
N LYS A 21 -28.56 4.96 14.45
CA LYS A 21 -29.82 4.50 13.88
C LYS A 21 -30.15 3.09 14.34
N THR A 22 -31.42 2.74 14.20
CA THR A 22 -31.87 1.34 14.26
C THR A 22 -31.79 0.69 12.87
N ILE A 23 -31.84 -0.64 12.80
CA ILE A 23 -31.68 -1.36 11.53
C ILE A 23 -32.80 -1.06 10.53
N ASP A 24 -34.02 -0.79 11.01
CA ASP A 24 -35.18 -0.40 10.19
C ASP A 24 -35.08 1.00 9.58
N GLU A 25 -34.18 1.85 10.08
CA GLU A 25 -33.92 3.21 9.57
C GLU A 25 -32.64 3.30 8.70
N ALA A 26 -31.90 2.18 8.58
CA ALA A 26 -30.61 2.13 7.91
C ALA A 26 -30.77 2.09 6.38
N SER A 27 -29.95 2.87 5.67
CA SER A 27 -29.83 2.72 4.22
C SER A 27 -29.00 1.48 3.88
N LYS A 28 -29.10 1.01 2.62
CA LYS A 28 -28.25 -0.08 2.11
C LYS A 28 -26.75 0.20 2.31
N GLU A 29 -26.31 1.45 2.05
CA GLU A 29 -24.93 1.87 2.29
C GLU A 29 -24.55 1.73 3.77
N GLN A 30 -25.42 2.15 4.70
CA GLN A 30 -25.16 2.01 6.14
C GLN A 30 -25.05 0.55 6.58
N VAL A 31 -25.90 -0.32 6.01
CA VAL A 31 -25.84 -1.77 6.25
C VAL A 31 -24.58 -2.38 5.64
N PHE A 32 -24.13 -1.92 4.47
CA PHE A 32 -22.86 -2.32 3.86
C PHE A 32 -21.67 -2.08 4.80
N TYR A 33 -21.54 -0.87 5.34
CA TYR A 33 -20.46 -0.58 6.30
C TYR A 33 -20.61 -1.42 7.56
N ALA A 34 -21.82 -1.51 8.12
CA ALA A 34 -22.07 -2.28 9.34
C ALA A 34 -21.71 -3.77 9.20
N LEU A 35 -22.09 -4.39 8.08
CA LEU A 35 -21.70 -5.75 7.72
C LEU A 35 -20.20 -5.86 7.51
N SER A 36 -19.59 -4.93 6.76
CA SER A 36 -18.15 -4.94 6.49
C SER A 36 -17.32 -4.91 7.77
N TYR A 37 -17.72 -4.11 8.77
CA TYR A 37 -17.06 -4.09 10.09
C TYR A 37 -17.26 -5.40 10.87
N ALA A 38 -18.45 -6.03 10.79
CA ALA A 38 -18.70 -7.32 11.44
C ALA A 38 -17.85 -8.45 10.81
N ILE A 39 -17.74 -8.46 9.47
CA ILE A 39 -16.87 -9.41 8.74
C ILE A 39 -15.40 -9.13 9.05
N LYS A 40 -14.99 -7.86 9.04
CA LYS A 40 -13.62 -7.45 9.36
C LYS A 40 -13.19 -7.93 10.74
N ASP A 41 -14.06 -7.87 11.75
CA ASP A 41 -13.75 -8.37 13.10
C ASP A 41 -13.28 -9.84 13.08
N THR A 42 -13.98 -10.71 12.34
CA THR A 42 -13.55 -12.10 12.13
C THR A 42 -12.20 -12.19 11.40
N ILE A 43 -11.99 -11.35 10.38
CA ILE A 43 -10.75 -11.31 9.61
C ILE A 43 -9.56 -10.89 10.48
N ILE A 44 -9.73 -9.94 11.40
CA ILE A 44 -8.65 -9.46 12.27
C ILE A 44 -8.06 -10.59 13.10
N ASP A 45 -8.90 -11.45 13.67
CA ASP A 45 -8.43 -12.59 14.47
C ASP A 45 -7.58 -13.56 13.63
N GLU A 46 -8.06 -13.92 12.43
CA GLU A 46 -7.31 -14.78 11.49
C GLU A 46 -6.00 -14.11 11.03
N TRP A 47 -6.03 -12.80 10.84
CA TRP A 47 -4.87 -12.03 10.42
C TRP A 47 -3.79 -11.94 11.49
N ILE A 48 -4.19 -11.72 12.75
CA ILE A 48 -3.29 -11.77 13.91
C ILE A 48 -2.67 -13.16 14.04
N ASN A 49 -3.49 -14.21 13.90
CA ASN A 49 -3.02 -15.60 13.98
C ASN A 49 -2.03 -15.93 12.86
N THR A 50 -2.30 -15.46 11.65
CA THR A 50 -1.41 -15.62 10.49
C THR A 50 -0.03 -14.99 10.76
N HIS A 51 0.01 -13.75 11.23
CA HIS A 51 1.27 -13.05 11.53
C HIS A 51 2.05 -13.73 12.67
N LYS A 52 1.36 -14.17 13.73
CA LYS A 52 1.98 -14.97 14.80
C LYS A 52 2.56 -16.28 14.28
N ALA A 53 1.89 -16.92 13.31
CA ALA A 53 2.37 -18.13 12.68
C ALA A 53 3.64 -17.87 11.84
N TYR A 54 3.69 -16.77 11.08
CA TYR A 54 4.89 -16.37 10.34
C TYR A 54 6.08 -16.17 11.28
N ASP A 55 5.87 -15.42 12.37
CA ASP A 55 6.91 -15.15 13.37
C ASP A 55 7.38 -16.44 14.05
N LYS A 56 6.46 -17.35 14.40
CA LYS A 56 6.80 -18.64 15.04
C LYS A 56 7.57 -19.57 14.10
N GLN A 57 7.22 -19.58 12.82
CA GLN A 57 7.87 -20.43 11.82
C GLN A 57 9.17 -19.83 11.30
N ASP A 58 9.45 -18.56 11.64
CA ASP A 58 10.57 -17.80 11.10
C ASP A 58 10.57 -17.86 9.55
N ALA A 59 9.38 -17.62 8.99
CA ALA A 59 9.10 -17.87 7.59
C ALA A 59 9.80 -16.86 6.67
N LYS A 60 10.23 -17.32 5.48
CA LYS A 60 10.67 -16.44 4.40
C LYS A 60 9.46 -15.72 3.82
N ILE A 61 9.54 -14.39 3.73
CA ILE A 61 8.43 -13.52 3.31
C ILE A 61 8.70 -12.96 1.92
N LEU A 62 7.70 -13.07 1.04
CA LEU A 62 7.66 -12.39 -0.25
C LEU A 62 7.09 -10.97 -0.11
N TYR A 63 7.77 -9.98 -0.64
CA TYR A 63 7.28 -8.61 -0.80
C TYR A 63 7.09 -8.32 -2.30
N TYR A 64 5.84 -8.33 -2.74
CA TYR A 64 5.47 -8.07 -4.13
C TYR A 64 5.28 -6.56 -4.34
N LEU A 65 6.25 -5.92 -5.01
CA LEU A 65 6.27 -4.48 -5.23
C LEU A 65 5.57 -4.14 -6.55
N SER A 66 4.47 -3.39 -6.50
CA SER A 66 3.76 -2.96 -7.71
C SER A 66 3.15 -1.57 -7.58
N MET A 67 3.16 -0.83 -8.70
CA MET A 67 2.44 0.43 -8.83
C MET A 67 0.92 0.23 -8.89
N GLU A 68 0.42 -0.98 -9.10
CA GLU A 68 -1.01 -1.22 -9.28
C GLU A 68 -1.48 -2.47 -8.54
N PHE A 69 -2.67 -2.37 -7.93
CA PHE A 69 -3.42 -3.50 -7.41
C PHE A 69 -4.91 -3.31 -7.74
N LEU A 70 -5.42 -4.07 -8.70
CA LEU A 70 -6.86 -4.12 -8.99
C LEU A 70 -7.53 -5.19 -8.13
N ILE A 71 -7.66 -4.91 -6.83
CA ILE A 71 -8.28 -5.85 -5.87
C ILE A 71 -9.77 -6.06 -6.14
N GLY A 72 -10.47 -5.02 -6.62
CA GLY A 72 -11.92 -4.99 -6.76
C GLY A 72 -12.65 -4.91 -5.41
N ARG A 73 -13.97 -5.03 -5.45
CA ARG A 73 -14.83 -5.10 -4.25
C ARG A 73 -14.44 -6.27 -3.34
N ALA A 74 -14.19 -5.97 -2.06
CA ALA A 74 -13.65 -6.91 -1.09
C ALA A 74 -14.73 -7.66 -0.31
N LEU A 75 -15.92 -7.07 -0.05
CA LEU A 75 -16.93 -7.68 0.82
C LEU A 75 -17.33 -9.08 0.33
N GLY A 76 -17.71 -9.18 -0.93
CA GLY A 76 -18.13 -10.45 -1.52
C GLY A 76 -17.00 -11.49 -1.53
N ASN A 77 -15.78 -11.08 -1.90
CA ASN A 77 -14.62 -11.96 -1.91
C ASN A 77 -14.28 -12.47 -0.50
N ASN A 78 -14.33 -11.60 0.50
CA ASN A 78 -14.06 -11.94 1.89
C ASN A 78 -15.10 -12.93 2.43
N ILE A 79 -16.39 -12.71 2.15
CA ILE A 79 -17.47 -13.63 2.55
C ILE A 79 -17.29 -15.00 1.90
N ILE A 80 -16.88 -15.05 0.64
CA ILE A 80 -16.60 -16.31 -0.07
C ILE A 80 -15.39 -17.02 0.53
N ASN A 81 -14.27 -16.32 0.74
CA ASN A 81 -13.05 -16.92 1.29
C ASN A 81 -13.21 -17.39 2.74
N LEU A 82 -14.15 -16.80 3.49
CA LEU A 82 -14.54 -17.30 4.81
C LEU A 82 -15.49 -18.51 4.77
N GLY A 83 -16.01 -18.89 3.59
CA GLY A 83 -17.04 -19.94 3.47
C GLY A 83 -18.40 -19.52 4.04
N ALA A 84 -18.68 -18.21 4.13
CA ALA A 84 -19.77 -17.63 4.92
C ALA A 84 -21.01 -17.21 4.10
N ARG A 85 -21.00 -17.43 2.78
CA ARG A 85 -21.94 -16.75 1.87
C ARG A 85 -23.41 -17.06 2.18
N LYS A 86 -23.72 -18.30 2.51
CA LYS A 86 -25.12 -18.72 2.77
C LYS A 86 -25.63 -18.12 4.07
N GLU A 87 -24.80 -18.17 5.11
CA GLU A 87 -25.09 -17.70 6.45
C GLU A 87 -25.28 -16.19 6.46
N VAL A 88 -24.39 -15.44 5.79
CA VAL A 88 -24.50 -13.98 5.67
C VAL A 88 -25.76 -13.59 4.89
N ALA A 89 -26.05 -14.27 3.78
CA ALA A 89 -27.25 -14.00 2.99
C ALA A 89 -28.54 -14.23 3.80
N GLN A 90 -28.61 -15.33 4.56
CA GLN A 90 -29.76 -15.61 5.42
C GLN A 90 -29.94 -14.55 6.51
N VAL A 91 -28.85 -14.12 7.17
CA VAL A 91 -28.92 -13.07 8.20
C VAL A 91 -29.40 -11.74 7.63
N LEU A 92 -28.93 -11.36 6.45
CA LEU A 92 -29.41 -10.14 5.79
C LEU A 92 -30.88 -10.24 5.39
N GLU A 93 -31.33 -11.40 4.88
CA GLU A 93 -32.74 -11.63 4.53
C GLU A 93 -33.64 -11.48 5.77
N GLU A 94 -33.24 -12.03 6.91
CA GLU A 94 -33.94 -11.84 8.18
C GLU A 94 -33.97 -10.38 8.67
N LEU A 95 -33.02 -9.55 8.24
CA LEU A 95 -32.97 -8.12 8.51
C LEU A 95 -33.68 -7.29 7.42
N GLY A 96 -34.20 -7.93 6.37
CA GLY A 96 -34.92 -7.29 5.28
C GLY A 96 -34.05 -6.75 4.14
N PHE A 97 -32.81 -7.24 4.00
CA PHE A 97 -31.86 -6.82 2.97
C PHE A 97 -31.42 -7.99 2.07
N ASP A 98 -31.16 -7.70 0.79
CA ASP A 98 -30.55 -8.65 -0.14
C ASP A 98 -29.02 -8.48 -0.15
N LEU A 99 -28.26 -9.58 -0.15
CA LEU A 99 -26.80 -9.52 -0.14
C LEU A 99 -26.22 -8.81 -1.38
N THR A 100 -26.78 -9.05 -2.56
CA THR A 100 -26.30 -8.45 -3.82
C THR A 100 -26.47 -6.95 -3.78
N ASP A 101 -27.63 -6.48 -3.31
CA ASP A 101 -27.92 -5.06 -3.11
C ASP A 101 -26.93 -4.37 -2.17
N ILE A 102 -26.46 -5.09 -1.14
CA ILE A 102 -25.46 -4.61 -0.18
C ILE A 102 -24.05 -4.62 -0.78
N GLU A 103 -23.68 -5.68 -1.51
CA GLU A 103 -22.41 -5.79 -2.25
C GLU A 103 -22.27 -4.68 -3.32
N ASP A 104 -23.37 -4.24 -3.92
CA ASP A 104 -23.42 -3.15 -4.90
C ASP A 104 -23.26 -1.74 -4.31
N GLN A 105 -23.26 -1.59 -2.99
CA GLN A 105 -22.92 -0.33 -2.34
C GLN A 105 -21.41 -0.11 -2.22
N GLU A 106 -20.60 -1.16 -2.39
CA GLU A 106 -19.15 -1.06 -2.32
C GLU A 106 -18.57 -0.39 -3.57
N SER A 107 -17.73 0.62 -3.37
CA SER A 107 -16.92 1.19 -4.45
C SER A 107 -15.66 0.36 -4.66
N ASP A 108 -15.30 0.08 -5.91
CA ASP A 108 -14.03 -0.55 -6.24
C ASP A 108 -12.86 0.34 -5.81
N PRO A 109 -11.87 -0.21 -5.07
CA PRO A 109 -10.67 0.54 -4.71
C PRO A 109 -9.86 0.93 -5.95
N ALA A 110 -9.67 2.23 -6.14
CA ALA A 110 -9.00 2.80 -7.30
C ALA A 110 -7.46 2.70 -7.19
N LEU A 111 -6.96 1.49 -6.95
CA LEU A 111 -5.55 1.19 -6.64
C LEU A 111 -4.77 0.61 -7.83
N GLY A 112 -5.42 0.46 -8.99
CA GLY A 112 -4.83 -0.06 -10.22
C GLY A 112 -5.65 0.32 -11.43
N ASN A 113 -5.22 -0.10 -12.61
CA ASN A 113 -5.86 0.21 -13.89
C ASN A 113 -5.96 -1.00 -14.82
N GLY A 114 -4.86 -1.73 -15.03
CA GLY A 114 -4.77 -2.71 -16.10
C GLY A 114 -4.53 -4.16 -15.66
N GLY A 115 -4.16 -4.99 -16.63
CA GLY A 115 -3.80 -6.39 -16.40
C GLY A 115 -2.63 -6.58 -15.43
N LEU A 116 -1.69 -5.62 -15.36
CA LEU A 116 -0.59 -5.62 -14.40
C LEU A 116 -1.12 -5.61 -12.95
N GLY A 117 -2.03 -4.69 -12.65
CA GLY A 117 -2.65 -4.58 -11.34
C GLY A 117 -3.58 -5.74 -11.00
N ARG A 118 -4.29 -6.29 -11.99
CA ARG A 118 -5.16 -7.46 -11.74
C ARG A 118 -4.35 -8.73 -11.52
N LEU A 119 -3.24 -8.90 -12.23
CA LEU A 119 -2.29 -9.99 -11.99
C LEU A 119 -1.76 -9.93 -10.56
N ALA A 120 -1.32 -8.75 -10.10
CA ALA A 120 -0.83 -8.55 -8.74
C ALA A 120 -1.89 -8.93 -7.68
N ALA A 121 -3.14 -8.50 -7.88
CA ALA A 121 -4.25 -8.86 -6.99
C ALA A 121 -4.53 -10.37 -6.97
N CYS A 122 -4.59 -11.02 -8.13
CA CYS A 122 -4.78 -12.48 -8.22
C CYS A 122 -3.62 -13.27 -7.58
N PHE A 123 -2.39 -12.75 -7.67
CA PHE A 123 -1.25 -13.36 -6.99
C PHE A 123 -1.40 -13.30 -5.48
N LEU A 124 -1.81 -12.16 -4.89
CA LEU A 124 -2.00 -12.08 -3.44
C LEU A 124 -3.07 -13.06 -2.93
N ASP A 125 -4.19 -13.19 -3.64
CA ASP A 125 -5.25 -14.16 -3.34
C ASP A 125 -4.73 -15.60 -3.44
N SER A 126 -3.99 -15.92 -4.51
CA SER A 126 -3.40 -17.26 -4.69
C SER A 126 -2.36 -17.57 -3.61
N LEU A 127 -1.51 -16.60 -3.25
CA LEU A 127 -0.51 -16.76 -2.19
C LEU A 127 -1.18 -17.01 -0.84
N ALA A 128 -2.24 -16.28 -0.51
CA ALA A 128 -3.01 -16.50 0.72
C ALA A 128 -3.67 -17.90 0.70
N THR A 129 -4.30 -18.29 -0.40
CA THR A 129 -4.98 -19.58 -0.56
C THR A 129 -4.01 -20.78 -0.49
N LEU A 130 -2.80 -20.63 -1.03
CA LEU A 130 -1.76 -21.67 -1.04
C LEU A 130 -0.87 -21.68 0.20
N ASN A 131 -1.20 -20.87 1.21
CA ASN A 131 -0.46 -20.74 2.47
C ASN A 131 0.97 -20.16 2.33
N TYR A 132 1.21 -19.27 1.36
CA TYR A 132 2.49 -18.60 1.14
C TYR A 132 2.58 -17.22 1.81
N PRO A 133 3.50 -17.01 2.77
CA PRO A 133 3.68 -15.73 3.46
C PRO A 133 4.07 -14.61 2.51
N ALA A 134 3.21 -13.61 2.36
CA ALA A 134 3.45 -12.52 1.42
C ALA A 134 2.82 -11.19 1.84
N TYR A 135 3.48 -10.12 1.38
CA TYR A 135 2.95 -8.76 1.35
C TYR A 135 2.83 -8.29 -0.10
N GLY A 136 1.70 -7.67 -0.44
CA GLY A 136 1.65 -6.71 -1.54
C GLY A 136 2.10 -5.35 -1.05
N CYS A 137 2.84 -4.59 -1.86
CA CYS A 137 3.32 -3.26 -1.50
C CYS A 137 3.08 -2.29 -2.67
N GLY A 138 2.32 -1.22 -2.40
CA GLY A 138 1.97 -0.21 -3.41
C GLY A 138 1.63 1.15 -2.80
N ILE A 139 1.00 2.02 -3.58
CA ILE A 139 0.56 3.35 -3.15
C ILE A 139 -0.94 3.34 -2.88
N ARG A 140 -1.38 4.05 -1.83
CA ARG A 140 -2.79 4.28 -1.54
C ARG A 140 -3.31 5.44 -2.39
N TYR A 141 -3.65 5.18 -3.65
CA TYR A 141 -4.15 6.22 -4.55
C TYR A 141 -5.53 6.74 -4.11
N HIS A 142 -5.71 8.06 -4.02
CA HIS A 142 -6.96 8.68 -3.58
C HIS A 142 -7.99 8.74 -4.72
N TYR A 143 -7.54 8.92 -5.97
CA TYR A 143 -8.40 9.09 -7.15
C TYR A 143 -8.16 8.08 -8.28
N GLY A 144 -7.25 7.12 -8.08
CA GLY A 144 -6.85 6.13 -9.07
C GLY A 144 -6.37 6.75 -10.37
N MET A 145 -6.71 6.14 -11.52
CA MET A 145 -6.40 6.71 -12.83
C MET A 145 -7.46 7.73 -13.25
N PHE A 146 -8.70 7.28 -13.43
CA PHE A 146 -9.91 8.09 -13.58
C PHE A 146 -11.15 7.20 -13.57
N LYS A 147 -12.30 7.77 -13.24
CA LYS A 147 -13.62 7.18 -13.48
C LYS A 147 -14.14 7.64 -14.85
N GLN A 148 -14.39 6.68 -15.74
CA GLN A 148 -14.90 6.97 -17.07
C GLN A 148 -16.39 7.36 -17.00
N LYS A 149 -16.74 8.51 -17.59
CA LYS A 149 -18.12 8.89 -17.90
C LYS A 149 -18.28 9.08 -19.40
N ILE A 150 -19.47 8.77 -19.92
CA ILE A 150 -19.83 9.05 -21.31
C ILE A 150 -20.77 10.25 -21.32
N GLU A 151 -20.31 11.38 -21.86
CA GLU A 151 -21.10 12.60 -22.03
C GLU A 151 -21.18 12.93 -23.53
N ASN A 152 -22.40 13.05 -24.06
CA ASN A 152 -22.64 13.35 -25.49
C ASN A 152 -21.93 12.39 -26.46
N GLY A 153 -21.74 11.12 -26.09
CA GLY A 153 -21.07 10.11 -26.92
C GLY A 153 -19.54 10.12 -26.82
N TYR A 154 -18.94 10.95 -25.96
CA TYR A 154 -17.49 11.03 -25.77
C TYR A 154 -17.08 10.65 -24.35
N GLN A 155 -15.87 10.13 -24.20
CA GLN A 155 -15.25 9.91 -22.90
C GLN A 155 -14.99 11.24 -22.20
N LYS A 156 -15.33 11.27 -20.91
CA LYS A 156 -14.94 12.28 -19.96
C LYS A 156 -14.36 11.61 -18.72
N GLU A 157 -13.18 12.07 -18.34
CA GLU A 157 -12.44 11.57 -17.19
C GLU A 157 -12.83 12.41 -15.97
N VAL A 158 -13.25 11.74 -14.89
CA VAL A 158 -13.51 12.40 -13.59
C VAL A 158 -12.77 11.65 -12.48
N PRO A 159 -12.45 12.29 -11.34
CA PRO A 159 -11.80 11.61 -10.22
C PRO A 159 -12.64 10.46 -9.66
N ASP A 160 -12.00 9.38 -9.21
CA ASP A 160 -12.65 8.27 -8.53
C ASP A 160 -12.49 8.36 -7.00
N ASP A 161 -13.50 8.92 -6.32
CA ASP A 161 -13.45 9.26 -4.90
C ASP A 161 -13.85 8.08 -3.98
N TRP A 162 -13.20 6.93 -4.16
CA TRP A 162 -13.55 5.66 -3.50
C TRP A 162 -13.35 5.66 -1.98
N ILE A 163 -12.50 6.56 -1.46
CA ILE A 163 -12.20 6.71 -0.02
C ILE A 163 -12.95 7.86 0.66
N LYS A 164 -13.87 8.54 -0.04
CA LYS A 164 -14.57 9.73 0.48
C LYS A 164 -15.17 9.54 1.88
N ASN A 165 -15.77 8.37 2.10
CA ASN A 165 -16.43 8.01 3.36
C ASN A 165 -15.58 7.06 4.22
N GLY A 166 -14.28 6.91 3.89
CA GLY A 166 -13.41 5.86 4.38
C GLY A 166 -13.67 4.51 3.69
N TYR A 167 -12.71 3.59 3.77
CA TYR A 167 -12.87 2.23 3.26
C TYR A 167 -12.87 1.23 4.42
N PRO A 168 -13.89 0.35 4.58
CA PRO A 168 -14.02 -0.45 5.78
C PRO A 168 -12.91 -1.48 5.93
N PHE A 169 -12.33 -2.00 4.83
CA PHE A 169 -11.33 -3.07 4.86
C PHE A 169 -9.86 -2.60 4.89
N GLU A 170 -9.57 -1.33 5.20
CA GLU A 170 -8.20 -0.87 5.45
C GLU A 170 -7.95 -0.54 6.92
N ILE A 171 -6.70 -0.54 7.36
CA ILE A 171 -6.28 -0.12 8.71
C ILE A 171 -5.05 0.76 8.60
N LYS A 172 -5.17 2.00 9.10
CA LYS A 172 -4.03 2.90 9.25
C LYS A 172 -3.07 2.36 10.33
N ARG A 173 -1.79 2.20 9.98
CA ARG A 173 -0.73 1.67 10.85
C ARG A 173 0.35 2.72 11.10
N SER A 174 -0.05 3.86 11.66
CA SER A 174 0.82 5.02 11.90
C SER A 174 2.08 4.69 12.71
N GLU A 175 2.08 3.63 13.51
CA GLU A 175 3.24 3.14 14.25
C GLU A 175 4.38 2.61 13.35
N TYR A 176 4.10 2.35 12.06
CA TYR A 176 5.07 1.88 11.07
C TYR A 176 5.35 2.94 9.99
N SER A 177 5.30 4.21 10.34
CA SER A 177 5.57 5.30 9.38
C SER A 177 7.06 5.49 9.13
N TYR A 178 7.43 5.84 7.90
CA TYR A 178 8.82 6.08 7.49
C TYR A 178 9.01 7.45 6.85
N ILE A 179 10.21 8.00 6.94
CA ILE A 179 10.56 9.22 6.23
C ILE A 179 11.20 8.85 4.90
N VAL A 180 10.67 9.41 3.81
CA VAL A 180 11.25 9.27 2.47
C VAL A 180 11.79 10.61 2.02
N LYS A 181 13.05 10.63 1.56
CA LYS A 181 13.80 11.83 1.21
C LYS A 181 13.93 11.99 -0.31
N PHE A 182 13.76 13.21 -0.80
CA PHE A 182 13.87 13.55 -2.21
C PHE A 182 14.82 14.73 -2.41
N GLY A 183 15.66 14.62 -3.43
CA GLY A 183 16.63 15.63 -3.83
C GLY A 183 17.71 15.90 -2.78
N GLY A 184 18.16 17.15 -2.71
CA GLY A 184 19.29 17.53 -1.87
C GLY A 184 20.64 17.11 -2.46
N ASN A 185 21.67 17.08 -1.63
CA ASN A 185 23.04 16.77 -2.01
C ASN A 185 23.67 15.79 -1.02
N VAL A 186 24.63 14.99 -1.48
CA VAL A 186 25.34 14.03 -0.64
C VAL A 186 26.72 14.59 -0.28
N ARG A 187 26.99 14.71 1.02
CA ARG A 187 28.29 15.06 1.57
C ARG A 187 28.97 13.80 2.09
N VAL A 188 30.26 13.66 1.79
CA VAL A 188 31.08 12.54 2.27
C VAL A 188 31.86 12.99 3.50
N GLU A 189 31.67 12.28 4.61
CA GLU A 189 32.44 12.43 5.84
C GLU A 189 33.36 11.23 6.03
N ASN A 190 34.53 11.45 6.62
CA ASN A 190 35.41 10.36 7.04
C ASN A 190 35.25 10.16 8.55
N VAL A 191 34.62 9.07 8.97
CA VAL A 191 34.38 8.74 10.37
C VAL A 191 35.14 7.46 10.70
N ASN A 192 36.16 7.56 11.55
CA ASN A 192 37.02 6.43 11.94
C ASN A 192 37.65 5.69 10.74
N GLY A 193 38.02 6.43 9.68
CA GLY A 193 38.62 5.85 8.46
C GLY A 193 37.62 5.18 7.51
N LYS A 194 36.32 5.29 7.77
CA LYS A 194 35.24 4.86 6.87
C LYS A 194 34.54 6.07 6.27
N GLU A 195 34.24 6.00 4.98
CA GLU A 195 33.40 6.99 4.31
C GLU A 195 31.95 6.85 4.79
N LYS A 196 31.36 7.96 5.21
CA LYS A 196 29.96 8.07 5.61
C LYS A 196 29.28 9.08 4.68
N PHE A 197 28.19 8.66 4.05
CA PHE A 197 27.41 9.50 3.15
C PHE A 197 26.27 10.17 3.93
N VAL A 198 26.18 11.50 3.86
CA VAL A 198 25.17 12.30 4.55
C VAL A 198 24.39 13.10 3.51
N GLN A 199 23.09 12.80 3.37
CA GLN A 199 22.19 13.57 2.50
C GLN A 199 21.71 14.83 3.23
N GLU A 200 21.89 15.99 2.61
CA GLU A 200 21.54 17.32 3.15
C GLU A 200 20.67 18.09 2.15
N ASN A 201 19.91 19.07 2.62
CA ASN A 201 19.05 19.94 1.79
C ASN A 201 17.99 19.17 0.97
N TYR A 202 17.52 18.02 1.47
CA TYR A 202 16.48 17.23 0.84
C TYR A 202 15.07 17.72 1.24
N GLY A 203 14.09 17.52 0.36
CA GLY A 203 12.68 17.48 0.72
C GLY A 203 12.32 16.11 1.30
N SER A 204 11.28 16.02 2.12
CA SER A 204 10.86 14.72 2.67
C SER A 204 9.38 14.66 2.95
N VAL A 205 8.84 13.45 2.89
CA VAL A 205 7.46 13.13 3.24
C VAL A 205 7.44 11.98 4.25
N LYS A 206 6.38 11.90 5.03
CA LYS A 206 6.11 10.77 5.91
C LYS A 206 5.23 9.78 5.17
N ALA A 207 5.78 8.60 4.85
CA ALA A 207 5.03 7.48 4.33
C ALA A 207 4.29 6.77 5.48
N ILE A 208 2.98 6.59 5.34
CA ILE A 208 2.12 5.98 6.35
C ILE A 208 1.44 4.75 5.76
N PRO A 209 1.63 3.56 6.35
CA PRO A 209 1.04 2.36 5.80
C PRO A 209 -0.42 2.25 6.18
N TYR A 210 -1.21 1.83 5.21
CA TYR A 210 -2.54 1.27 5.40
C TYR A 210 -2.48 -0.19 4.97
N ASP A 211 -2.88 -1.10 5.86
CA ASP A 211 -2.91 -2.53 5.54
C ASP A 211 -4.34 -2.94 5.18
N MET A 212 -4.47 -3.66 4.08
CA MET A 212 -5.69 -4.34 3.65
C MET A 212 -5.49 -5.86 3.74
N PRO A 213 -6.42 -6.62 4.36
CA PRO A 213 -6.29 -8.06 4.46
C PRO A 213 -6.60 -8.73 3.12
N VAL A 214 -5.84 -9.77 2.78
CA VAL A 214 -6.10 -10.64 1.62
C VAL A 214 -6.25 -12.07 2.13
N LEU A 215 -7.48 -12.57 2.13
CA LEU A 215 -7.83 -13.87 2.68
C LEU A 215 -7.51 -15.00 1.70
N GLY A 216 -7.02 -16.13 2.22
CA GLY A 216 -7.01 -17.40 1.52
C GLY A 216 -8.37 -18.08 1.59
N TYR A 217 -8.72 -18.84 0.55
CA TYR A 217 -9.99 -19.56 0.50
C TYR A 217 -10.04 -20.70 1.54
N GLU A 218 -10.93 -20.57 2.53
CA GLU A 218 -11.27 -21.56 3.56
C GLU A 218 -10.07 -22.18 4.32
N ASN A 219 -8.98 -21.41 4.48
CA ASN A 219 -7.76 -21.88 5.15
C ASN A 219 -7.35 -21.07 6.40
N GLY A 220 -8.04 -19.95 6.67
CA GLY A 220 -7.76 -19.06 7.80
C GLY A 220 -6.46 -18.24 7.68
N MET A 221 -5.77 -18.30 6.54
CA MET A 221 -4.60 -17.48 6.26
C MET A 221 -5.01 -16.13 5.71
N VAL A 222 -4.39 -15.06 6.22
CA VAL A 222 -4.62 -13.70 5.76
C VAL A 222 -3.28 -13.01 5.48
N ASN A 223 -2.98 -12.77 4.21
CA ASN A 223 -1.87 -11.93 3.78
C ASN A 223 -2.24 -10.44 3.88
N SER A 224 -1.29 -9.56 3.60
CA SER A 224 -1.49 -8.11 3.67
C SER A 224 -1.14 -7.44 2.34
N LEU A 225 -2.04 -6.61 1.82
CA LEU A 225 -1.69 -5.55 0.89
C LEU A 225 -1.40 -4.29 1.71
N ARG A 226 -0.12 -3.89 1.76
CA ARG A 226 0.32 -2.65 2.40
C ARG A 226 0.41 -1.54 1.36
N ILE A 227 -0.45 -0.55 1.47
CA ILE A 227 -0.49 0.62 0.60
C ILE A 227 -0.07 1.87 1.37
N TRP A 228 0.82 2.67 0.78
CA TRP A 228 1.41 3.82 1.44
C TRP A 228 0.67 5.10 1.09
N ASP A 229 0.23 5.81 2.11
CA ASP A 229 -0.28 7.18 2.06
C ASP A 229 0.83 8.16 2.44
N ALA A 230 0.71 9.44 2.08
CA ALA A 230 1.75 10.44 2.33
C ALA A 230 1.22 11.59 3.20
N GLU A 231 1.96 11.93 4.25
CA GLU A 231 1.73 13.12 5.08
C GLU A 231 2.96 14.02 5.06
N ALA A 232 2.75 15.33 5.26
CA ALA A 232 3.83 16.28 5.48
C ALA A 232 4.56 15.97 6.80
N ILE A 233 5.87 16.27 6.88
CA ILE A 233 6.62 16.11 8.15
C ILE A 233 6.13 17.13 9.17
N THR A 234 5.91 18.36 8.71
CA THR A 234 5.37 19.46 9.51
C THR A 234 4.05 19.86 8.88
N ASN A 235 2.94 19.45 9.50
CA ASN A 235 1.60 19.67 8.96
C ASN A 235 1.22 21.15 8.83
N PHE A 236 1.89 22.05 9.58
CA PHE A 236 1.61 23.48 9.55
C PHE A 236 2.74 24.29 10.20
N SER A 237 3.27 25.30 9.51
CA SER A 237 4.19 26.28 10.12
C SER A 237 3.42 27.52 10.55
N LEU A 238 3.13 27.63 11.86
CA LEU A 238 2.56 28.84 12.46
C LEU A 238 3.40 30.08 12.14
N GLU A 239 4.72 29.94 12.12
CA GLU A 239 5.64 31.05 11.82
C GLU A 239 5.45 31.59 10.39
N GLN A 240 5.34 30.72 9.39
CA GLN A 240 5.12 31.15 8.00
C GLN A 240 3.70 31.68 7.81
N PHE A 241 2.73 31.06 8.49
CA PHE A 241 1.34 31.50 8.46
C PHE A 241 1.16 32.90 9.07
N ASP A 242 1.77 33.15 10.23
CA ASP A 242 1.73 34.45 10.92
C ASP A 242 2.47 35.55 10.13
N LYS A 243 3.44 35.17 9.29
CA LYS A 243 4.11 36.04 8.33
C LYS A 243 3.30 36.30 7.06
N GLY A 244 2.14 35.66 6.90
CA GLY A 244 1.27 35.77 5.72
C GLY A 244 1.77 34.98 4.50
N ASP A 245 2.76 34.10 4.66
CA ASP A 245 3.33 33.28 3.59
C ASP A 245 2.63 31.91 3.52
N TYR A 246 1.33 31.95 3.21
CA TYR A 246 0.45 30.77 3.23
C TYR A 246 0.84 29.72 2.20
N GLN A 247 1.43 30.12 1.06
CA GLN A 247 1.85 29.17 0.03
C GLN A 247 3.03 28.31 0.51
N LYS A 248 4.05 28.93 1.12
CA LYS A 248 5.17 28.17 1.70
C LYS A 248 4.74 27.28 2.86
N ALA A 249 3.74 27.68 3.62
CA ALA A 249 3.17 26.85 4.68
C ALA A 249 2.53 25.54 4.14
N LEU A 250 2.13 25.51 2.87
CA LEU A 250 1.43 24.38 2.22
C LEU A 250 2.31 23.58 1.24
N GLU A 251 3.54 24.00 0.95
CA GLU A 251 4.40 23.34 -0.04
C GLU A 251 4.65 21.85 0.28
N GLN A 252 4.94 21.51 1.55
CA GLN A 252 5.13 20.12 1.95
C GLN A 252 3.84 19.29 1.90
N GLU A 253 2.71 19.92 2.21
CA GLU A 253 1.40 19.26 2.15
C GLU A 253 1.02 18.95 0.70
N ASN A 254 1.27 19.89 -0.22
CA ASN A 254 1.07 19.68 -1.65
C ASN A 254 1.97 18.56 -2.18
N LEU A 255 3.27 18.54 -1.80
CA LEU A 255 4.17 17.46 -2.19
C LEU A 255 3.64 16.10 -1.73
N ALA A 256 3.21 15.98 -0.47
CA ALA A 256 2.67 14.74 0.06
C ALA A 256 1.41 14.30 -0.70
N LYS A 257 0.43 15.19 -0.88
CA LYS A 257 -0.82 14.89 -1.59
C LYS A 257 -0.58 14.41 -3.02
N THR A 258 0.22 15.15 -3.79
CA THR A 258 0.43 14.83 -5.21
C THR A 258 1.06 13.44 -5.43
N LEU A 259 1.82 12.89 -4.48
CA LEU A 259 2.37 11.53 -4.57
C LEU A 259 1.30 10.44 -4.59
N VAL A 260 0.17 10.67 -3.94
CA VAL A 260 -0.83 9.63 -3.66
C VAL A 260 -2.18 9.95 -4.29
N GLU A 261 -2.32 11.02 -5.07
CA GLU A 261 -3.59 11.38 -5.69
C GLU A 261 -3.94 10.48 -6.89
N VAL A 262 -3.03 10.38 -7.87
CA VAL A 262 -3.33 9.77 -9.19
C VAL A 262 -2.30 8.71 -9.57
N LEU A 263 -2.79 7.62 -10.15
CA LEU A 263 -2.02 6.55 -10.78
C LEU A 263 -1.57 6.97 -12.19
N TYR A 264 -0.28 6.82 -12.49
CA TYR A 264 0.33 7.20 -13.78
C TYR A 264 0.02 8.64 -14.21
N PRO A 265 0.47 9.64 -13.43
CA PRO A 265 0.33 11.04 -13.82
C PRO A 265 1.01 11.28 -15.17
N ASN A 266 0.44 12.19 -15.97
CA ASN A 266 0.96 12.53 -17.29
C ASN A 266 2.43 13.00 -17.20
N ASP A 267 3.32 12.30 -17.89
CA ASP A 267 4.76 12.49 -17.83
C ASP A 267 5.35 13.07 -19.13
N ASN A 268 4.51 13.66 -19.99
CA ASN A 268 4.96 14.36 -21.19
C ASN A 268 5.76 15.65 -20.88
N HIS A 269 5.72 16.13 -19.63
CA HIS A 269 6.48 17.28 -19.14
C HIS A 269 7.40 16.90 -17.97
N TYR A 270 8.44 17.70 -17.73
CA TYR A 270 9.47 17.43 -16.71
C TYR A 270 8.87 17.20 -15.32
N ALA A 271 7.92 18.04 -14.89
CA ALA A 271 7.27 17.91 -13.58
C ALA A 271 6.51 16.57 -13.41
N GLY A 272 5.96 16.01 -14.49
CA GLY A 272 5.25 14.74 -14.46
C GLY A 272 6.19 13.55 -14.38
N LYS A 273 7.32 13.62 -15.10
CA LYS A 273 8.43 12.66 -14.96
C LYS A 273 8.98 12.67 -13.53
N GLU A 274 9.23 13.85 -12.99
CA GLU A 274 9.70 14.00 -11.61
C GLU A 274 8.71 13.39 -10.62
N LEU A 275 7.41 13.67 -10.75
CA LEU A 275 6.38 13.09 -9.90
C LEU A 275 6.33 11.56 -10.01
N ARG A 276 6.37 11.00 -11.23
CA ARG A 276 6.36 9.55 -11.45
C ARG A 276 7.58 8.86 -10.82
N LEU A 277 8.77 9.45 -10.91
CA LEU A 277 9.96 8.93 -10.24
C LEU A 277 9.87 9.06 -8.70
N LYS A 278 9.30 10.17 -8.20
CA LYS A 278 9.03 10.30 -6.75
C LYS A 278 8.04 9.25 -6.27
N GLN A 279 6.97 8.98 -7.01
CA GLN A 279 5.99 7.94 -6.67
C GLN A 279 6.68 6.57 -6.57
N GLN A 280 7.47 6.20 -7.58
CA GLN A 280 8.23 4.94 -7.55
C GLN A 280 9.09 4.86 -6.28
N TYR A 281 10.00 5.82 -6.09
CA TYR A 281 10.89 5.80 -4.94
C TYR A 281 10.16 5.86 -3.58
N PHE A 282 9.04 6.61 -3.51
CA PHE A 282 8.23 6.78 -2.31
C PHE A 282 7.83 5.46 -1.66
N PHE A 283 7.04 4.64 -2.37
CA PHE A 283 6.52 3.41 -1.77
C PHE A 283 7.60 2.34 -1.65
N ILE A 284 8.60 2.36 -2.52
CA ILE A 284 9.73 1.41 -2.50
C ILE A 284 10.58 1.64 -1.25
N SER A 285 11.06 2.86 -1.03
CA SER A 285 11.88 3.18 0.15
C SER A 285 11.12 2.86 1.44
N ALA A 286 9.84 3.24 1.53
CA ALA A 286 9.01 2.91 2.69
C ALA A 286 8.84 1.39 2.90
N SER A 287 8.62 0.63 1.81
CA SER A 287 8.45 -0.82 1.87
C SER A 287 9.73 -1.55 2.28
N LEU A 288 10.88 -1.15 1.74
CA LEU A 288 12.18 -1.73 2.06
C LEU A 288 12.58 -1.42 3.51
N GLN A 289 12.47 -0.16 3.95
CA GLN A 289 12.71 0.23 5.35
C GLN A 289 11.85 -0.62 6.30
N ARG A 290 10.56 -0.79 5.98
CA ARG A 290 9.65 -1.59 6.79
C ARG A 290 10.02 -3.07 6.84
N ALA A 291 10.42 -3.65 5.70
CA ALA A 291 10.84 -5.04 5.62
C ALA A 291 12.13 -5.29 6.42
N LEU A 292 13.12 -4.40 6.30
CA LEU A 292 14.36 -4.44 7.08
C LEU A 292 14.11 -4.33 8.57
N ASP A 293 13.26 -3.39 9.01
CA ASP A 293 12.93 -3.25 10.43
C ASP A 293 12.17 -4.47 10.97
N LYS A 294 11.27 -5.08 10.16
CA LYS A 294 10.63 -6.34 10.56
C LYS A 294 11.69 -7.43 10.76
N PHE A 295 12.59 -7.59 9.79
CA PHE A 295 13.67 -8.57 9.86
C PHE A 295 14.55 -8.36 11.09
N LYS A 296 15.02 -7.13 11.33
CA LYS A 296 15.88 -6.76 12.47
C LYS A 296 15.20 -6.94 13.83
N SER A 297 13.86 -6.91 13.89
CA SER A 297 13.15 -7.15 15.15
C SER A 297 13.28 -8.58 15.67
N THR A 298 13.63 -9.54 14.80
CA THR A 298 13.76 -10.96 15.13
C THR A 298 15.13 -11.56 14.78
N HIS A 299 15.93 -10.87 13.96
CA HIS A 299 17.23 -11.32 13.49
C HIS A 299 18.32 -10.28 13.78
N SER A 300 19.44 -10.71 14.35
CA SER A 300 20.59 -9.84 14.62
C SER A 300 21.62 -9.80 13.49
N ASP A 301 21.64 -10.80 12.62
CA ASP A 301 22.61 -10.89 11.51
C ASP A 301 21.94 -10.57 10.17
N ILE A 302 22.30 -9.40 9.62
CA ILE A 302 21.80 -8.88 8.34
C ILE A 302 22.15 -9.78 7.14
N HIS A 303 23.19 -10.61 7.22
CA HIS A 303 23.55 -11.54 6.14
C HIS A 303 22.52 -12.66 5.94
N MET A 304 21.63 -12.88 6.92
CA MET A 304 20.50 -13.81 6.79
C MET A 304 19.31 -13.21 6.02
N LEU A 305 19.34 -11.93 5.66
CA LEU A 305 18.23 -11.27 4.97
C LEU A 305 17.74 -12.04 3.72
N PRO A 306 18.62 -12.53 2.81
CA PRO A 306 18.17 -13.24 1.62
C PRO A 306 17.49 -14.58 1.90
N GLU A 307 17.69 -15.17 3.08
CA GLU A 307 17.01 -16.40 3.49
C GLU A 307 15.61 -16.12 4.05
N LYS A 308 15.32 -14.87 4.41
CA LYS A 308 14.08 -14.45 5.09
C LYS A 308 13.23 -13.48 4.29
N VAL A 309 13.80 -12.81 3.30
CA VAL A 309 13.11 -11.78 2.52
C VAL A 309 13.40 -11.97 1.04
N VAL A 310 12.36 -11.83 0.22
CA VAL A 310 12.50 -11.70 -1.24
C VAL A 310 11.59 -10.58 -1.72
N PHE A 311 12.11 -9.71 -2.57
CA PHE A 311 11.38 -8.63 -3.22
C PHE A 311 11.15 -9.00 -4.68
N GLN A 312 9.88 -9.03 -5.09
CA GLN A 312 9.51 -9.21 -6.48
C GLN A 312 9.19 -7.86 -7.11
N LEU A 313 9.94 -7.51 -8.15
CA LEU A 313 9.81 -6.30 -8.93
C LEU A 313 8.82 -6.55 -10.07
N ASN A 314 7.60 -6.02 -9.93
CA ASN A 314 6.56 -6.13 -10.95
C ASN A 314 6.70 -5.04 -12.02
N ASP A 315 7.28 -5.42 -13.17
CA ASP A 315 7.77 -4.51 -14.20
C ASP A 315 8.94 -3.62 -13.74
N THR A 316 9.26 -2.59 -14.51
CA THR A 316 10.40 -1.68 -14.34
C THR A 316 10.15 -0.60 -13.29
N HIS A 317 8.91 -0.33 -12.91
CA HIS A 317 8.58 0.70 -11.92
C HIS A 317 9.30 0.53 -10.58
N PRO A 318 9.39 -0.68 -9.99
CA PRO A 318 10.14 -0.90 -8.76
C PRO A 318 11.66 -1.07 -8.91
N THR A 319 12.27 -0.71 -10.05
CA THR A 319 13.72 -0.91 -10.28
C THR A 319 14.59 -0.19 -9.26
N VAL A 320 14.14 0.98 -8.76
CA VAL A 320 14.89 1.72 -7.73
C VAL A 320 14.96 1.01 -6.37
N ALA A 321 14.27 -0.13 -6.19
CA ALA A 321 14.45 -1.00 -5.03
C ALA A 321 15.88 -1.56 -4.93
N ILE A 322 16.54 -1.80 -6.08
CA ILE A 322 17.91 -2.31 -6.12
C ILE A 322 18.90 -1.31 -5.48
N PRO A 323 19.03 -0.06 -5.99
CA PRO A 323 19.92 0.92 -5.37
C PRO A 323 19.45 1.35 -3.97
N GLU A 324 18.14 1.35 -3.68
CA GLU A 324 17.67 1.70 -2.33
C GLU A 324 18.05 0.64 -1.28
N LEU A 325 17.95 -0.66 -1.61
CA LEU A 325 18.43 -1.71 -0.69
C LEU A 325 19.94 -1.60 -0.49
N MET A 326 20.70 -1.33 -1.56
CA MET A 326 22.14 -1.05 -1.44
C MET A 326 22.41 0.14 -0.52
N ARG A 327 21.69 1.25 -0.68
CA ARG A 327 21.84 2.43 0.18
C ARG A 327 21.56 2.10 1.64
N LEU A 328 20.48 1.39 1.93
CA LEU A 328 20.11 0.99 3.29
C LEU A 328 21.21 0.10 3.92
N LEU A 329 21.70 -0.89 3.18
CA LEU A 329 22.75 -1.80 3.66
C LEU A 329 24.11 -1.10 3.87
N LEU A 330 24.48 -0.18 2.97
CA LEU A 330 25.75 0.54 3.07
C LEU A 330 25.71 1.65 4.12
N ASP A 331 24.72 2.54 4.03
CA ASP A 331 24.71 3.80 4.77
C ASP A 331 24.12 3.63 6.18
N GLU A 332 23.16 2.70 6.34
CA GLU A 332 22.45 2.50 7.62
C GLU A 332 22.94 1.26 8.37
N GLU A 333 23.18 0.15 7.67
CA GLU A 333 23.69 -1.09 8.28
C GLU A 333 25.23 -1.17 8.28
N GLY A 334 25.94 -0.33 7.52
CA GLY A 334 27.39 -0.19 7.58
C GLY A 334 28.18 -1.31 6.90
N LEU A 335 27.56 -2.05 5.97
CA LEU A 335 28.20 -3.11 5.18
C LEU A 335 29.19 -2.53 4.18
N ASN A 336 30.10 -3.37 3.70
CA ASN A 336 30.89 -3.02 2.51
C ASN A 336 30.10 -3.30 1.22
N TRP A 337 30.62 -2.81 0.09
CA TRP A 337 29.97 -2.94 -1.22
C TRP A 337 29.67 -4.38 -1.60
N ASP A 338 30.64 -5.28 -1.46
CA ASP A 338 30.52 -6.67 -1.92
C ASP A 338 29.50 -7.44 -1.07
N GLU A 339 29.48 -7.21 0.25
CA GLU A 339 28.48 -7.77 1.16
C GLU A 339 27.07 -7.27 0.83
N ALA A 340 26.91 -5.95 0.67
CA ALA A 340 25.62 -5.35 0.37
C ALA A 340 25.08 -5.81 -1.00
N TRP A 341 25.97 -5.96 -1.98
CA TRP A 341 25.63 -6.41 -3.33
C TRP A 341 25.24 -7.89 -3.36
N ASP A 342 25.96 -8.75 -2.65
CA ASP A 342 25.59 -10.16 -2.51
C ASP A 342 24.20 -10.32 -1.91
N ILE A 343 23.91 -9.61 -0.81
CA ILE A 343 22.57 -9.62 -0.20
C ILE A 343 21.52 -9.10 -1.18
N THR A 344 21.77 -7.93 -1.79
CA THR A 344 20.79 -7.29 -2.70
C THR A 344 20.46 -8.18 -3.88
N SER A 345 21.47 -8.77 -4.53
CA SER A 345 21.27 -9.63 -5.69
C SER A 345 20.52 -10.93 -5.37
N ARG A 346 20.63 -11.45 -4.14
CA ARG A 346 19.88 -12.63 -3.67
C ARG A 346 18.48 -12.31 -3.14
N CYS A 347 18.21 -11.05 -2.80
CA CYS A 347 16.89 -10.58 -2.36
C CYS A 347 15.97 -10.15 -3.51
N MET A 348 16.50 -9.84 -4.69
CA MET A 348 15.74 -9.19 -5.76
C MET A 348 15.41 -10.15 -6.91
N ALA A 349 14.15 -10.14 -7.36
CA ALA A 349 13.70 -10.86 -8.56
C ALA A 349 12.82 -9.96 -9.42
N TYR A 350 12.96 -10.04 -10.74
CA TYR A 350 12.28 -9.15 -11.69
C TYR A 350 11.37 -9.91 -12.64
N THR A 351 10.17 -9.37 -12.88
CA THR A 351 9.25 -9.84 -13.92
C THR A 351 9.03 -8.74 -14.94
N ASN A 352 9.34 -9.04 -16.20
CA ASN A 352 9.03 -8.18 -17.34
C ASN A 352 7.64 -8.53 -17.91
N HIS A 353 6.86 -7.52 -18.29
CA HIS A 353 5.57 -7.69 -18.98
C HIS A 353 5.53 -7.06 -20.37
N THR A 354 6.64 -6.52 -20.86
CA THR A 354 6.70 -5.82 -22.15
C THR A 354 7.67 -6.47 -23.13
N ILE A 355 7.17 -6.75 -24.34
CA ILE A 355 7.98 -7.22 -25.46
C ILE A 355 8.63 -6.07 -26.25
N MET A 356 8.13 -4.84 -26.08
CA MET A 356 8.60 -3.67 -26.83
C MET A 356 9.69 -2.96 -26.03
N SER A 357 10.88 -2.85 -26.64
CA SER A 357 12.05 -2.21 -26.02
C SER A 357 11.82 -0.72 -25.70
N GLU A 358 10.94 -0.09 -26.45
CA GLU A 358 10.55 1.32 -26.35
C GLU A 358 9.65 1.60 -25.13
N ALA A 359 8.99 0.56 -24.62
CA ALA A 359 8.16 0.64 -23.42
C ALA A 359 8.95 0.38 -22.12
N LEU A 360 10.25 0.03 -22.22
CA LEU A 360 11.12 -0.03 -21.05
C LEU A 360 11.42 1.39 -20.55
N GLU A 361 11.16 1.64 -19.28
CA GLU A 361 11.34 2.96 -18.68
C GLU A 361 12.78 3.48 -18.82
N LYS A 362 12.91 4.75 -19.22
CA LYS A 362 14.19 5.47 -19.31
C LYS A 362 14.05 6.81 -18.62
N TRP A 363 14.97 7.11 -17.72
CA TRP A 363 14.99 8.34 -16.96
C TRP A 363 16.12 9.26 -17.44
N PRO A 364 15.87 10.57 -17.66
CA PRO A 364 16.94 11.53 -17.87
C PRO A 364 17.89 11.53 -16.69
N ILE A 365 19.20 11.39 -16.95
CA ILE A 365 20.20 11.26 -15.89
C ILE A 365 20.23 12.48 -14.96
N ASP A 366 19.97 13.68 -15.47
CA ASP A 366 19.96 14.90 -14.66
C ASP A 366 18.76 14.95 -13.71
N LEU A 367 17.60 14.43 -14.14
CA LEU A 367 16.43 14.27 -13.28
C LEU A 367 16.71 13.24 -12.18
N PHE A 368 17.29 12.09 -12.56
CA PHE A 368 17.60 11.04 -11.59
C PHE A 368 18.62 11.54 -10.55
N LYS A 369 19.71 12.19 -10.99
CA LYS A 369 20.73 12.77 -10.11
C LYS A 369 20.19 13.87 -9.20
N SER A 370 19.32 14.73 -9.72
CA SER A 370 18.78 15.83 -8.91
C SER A 370 17.79 15.33 -7.86
N LEU A 371 17.05 14.24 -8.16
CA LEU A 371 16.02 13.71 -7.28
C LEU A 371 16.52 12.62 -6.33
N LEU A 372 17.43 11.75 -6.79
CA LEU A 372 17.98 10.61 -6.06
C LEU A 372 19.52 10.64 -6.20
N PRO A 373 20.20 11.57 -5.49
CA PRO A 373 21.64 11.81 -5.68
C PRO A 373 22.57 10.76 -5.04
N ARG A 374 22.06 9.91 -4.15
CA ARG A 374 22.81 8.89 -3.39
C ARG A 374 22.68 7.52 -4.04
#